data_AF-A0A661Z0L6-F1
#
_entry.id   AF-A0A661Z0L6-F1
#
_cell.length_a   1.000
_cell.length_b   1.000
_cell.length_c   1.000
_cell.angle_alpha   90.00
_cell.angle_beta   90.00
_cell.angle_gamma   90.00
#
_symmetry.space_group_name_H-M   'P 1'
#
loop_
_entity.id
_entity.type
_entity.pdbx_description
1 polymer ?
#
loop_
_entity_poly.entity_id
_entity_poly.type
_entity_poly.pdbx_seq_one_letter_code
_entity_poly.pdbx_strand_id
1 'polypeptide(L)' 'MMNWDKLLNSQRLGDSRKDYDSFSHRSAFQRDFDRVIFSSAFRRMQDKTQVFPVPESD' A
#
# COMPACT_ATOMS: atom_id res chain seq x y z
N MET A 1 -4.29 -28.12 3.15
CA MET A 1 -4.17 -26.94 4.03
C MET A 1 -3.50 -25.83 3.23
N MET A 2 -3.89 -24.56 3.40
CA MET A 2 -3.27 -23.43 2.70
C MET A 2 -1.80 -23.27 3.11
N ASN A 3 -0.95 -22.86 2.16
CA ASN A 3 0.47 -22.55 2.41
C ASN A 3 0.62 -21.04 2.63
N TRP A 4 0.68 -20.62 3.89
CA TRP A 4 0.72 -19.20 4.27
C TRP A 4 2.00 -18.48 3.85
N ASP A 5 3.13 -19.18 3.79
CA ASP A 5 4.41 -18.59 3.36
C ASP A 5 4.35 -18.11 1.91
N LYS A 6 3.55 -18.80 1.07
CA LYS A 6 3.27 -18.37 -0.30
C LYS A 6 2.26 -17.23 -0.38
N LEU A 7 1.30 -17.18 0.55
CA LEU A 7 0.24 -16.16 0.55
C LEU A 7 0.69 -14.83 1.13
N LEU A 8 1.60 -14.85 2.11
CA LEU A 8 2.16 -13.66 2.78
C LEU A 8 3.54 -13.31 2.22
N ASN A 9 3.64 -13.25 0.89
CA ASN A 9 4.90 -12.98 0.20
C ASN A 9 5.29 -11.48 0.25
N SER A 10 6.49 -11.19 0.76
CA SER A 10 7.07 -9.84 0.83
C SER A 10 7.82 -9.40 -0.43
N GLN A 11 8.03 -10.29 -1.40
CA GLN A 11 8.69 -9.99 -2.67
C GLN A 11 7.85 -9.02 -3.51
N ARG A 12 8.52 -8.09 -4.21
CA ARG A 12 7.88 -7.10 -5.09
C ARG A 12 8.46 -7.18 -6.49
N LEU A 13 7.67 -6.83 -7.50
CA LEU A 13 8.11 -6.79 -8.89
C LEU A 13 9.25 -5.77 -9.05
N GLY A 14 10.33 -6.19 -9.70
CA GLY A 14 11.51 -5.34 -9.92
C GLY A 14 12.48 -5.29 -8.73
N ASP A 15 12.21 -5.99 -7.62
CA ASP A 15 13.18 -6.13 -6.55
C ASP A 15 14.17 -7.26 -6.87
N SER A 16 15.44 -6.92 -7.05
CA SER A 16 16.53 -7.88 -7.26
C SER A 16 17.07 -8.44 -5.95
N ARG A 17 16.71 -7.86 -4.80
CA ARG A 17 17.19 -8.26 -3.48
C ARG A 17 16.16 -9.16 -2.80
N LYS A 18 16.56 -10.39 -2.46
CA LYS A 18 15.71 -11.35 -1.73
C LYS A 18 15.47 -10.94 -0.27
N ASP A 19 16.36 -10.14 0.32
CA ASP A 19 16.40 -9.88 1.76
C ASP A 19 16.24 -8.39 2.11
N TYR A 20 15.34 -7.66 1.42
CA TYR A 20 15.14 -6.24 1.69
C TYR A 20 14.67 -5.97 3.14
N ASP A 21 13.94 -6.92 3.74
CA ASP A 21 13.29 -6.72 5.04
C ASP A 21 14.20 -6.91 6.26
N SER A 22 15.37 -7.55 6.14
CA SER A 22 16.20 -7.87 7.32
C SER A 22 16.88 -6.66 7.97
N PHE A 23 16.96 -5.52 7.28
CA PHE A 23 17.64 -4.30 7.75
C PHE A 23 16.70 -3.07 7.83
N SER A 24 15.40 -3.26 7.59
CA SER A 24 14.43 -2.17 7.56
C SER A 24 13.70 -2.06 8.90
N HIS A 25 13.56 -0.83 9.42
CA HIS A 25 12.70 -0.56 10.60
C HIS A 25 11.20 -0.75 10.32
N ARG A 26 10.82 -0.94 9.06
CA ARG A 26 9.44 -1.20 8.61
C ARG A 26 9.37 -2.50 7.81
N SER A 27 8.37 -3.34 8.07
CA SER A 27 8.12 -4.54 7.26
C SER A 27 7.70 -4.16 5.83
N ALA A 28 7.81 -5.09 4.88
CA ALA A 28 7.31 -4.88 3.51
C ALA A 28 5.83 -4.45 3.50
N PHE A 29 5.01 -4.99 4.41
CA PHE A 29 3.60 -4.65 4.53
C PHE A 29 3.36 -3.24 5.06
N GLN A 30 4.14 -2.78 6.05
CA GLN A 30 4.07 -1.39 6.53
C GLN A 30 4.47 -0.40 5.43
N ARG A 31 5.50 -0.73 4.67
CA ARG A 31 5.94 0.10 3.53
C ARG A 31 4.89 0.17 2.42
N ASP A 32 4.18 -0.91 2.16
CA ASP A 32 3.06 -0.90 1.20
C ASP A 32 1.89 -0.05 1.68
N PHE A 33 1.59 -0.09 2.98
CA PHE A 33 0.61 0.82 3.56
C PHE A 33 1.01 2.28 3.32
N ASP A 34 2.26 2.65 3.61
CA ASP A 34 2.77 4.00 3.34
C ASP A 34 2.65 4.36 1.86
N ARG A 35 3.04 3.45 0.95
CA ARG A 35 2.94 3.68 -0.50
C ARG A 35 1.52 3.98 -0.94
N VAL A 36 0.53 3.27 -0.40
CA VAL A 36 -0.88 3.49 -0.71
C VAL A 36 -1.34 4.84 -0.16
N ILE A 37 -1.16 5.08 1.13
CA ILE A 37 -1.65 6.29 1.82
C ILE A 37 -1.02 7.56 1.25
N PHE A 38 0.28 7.54 0.92
CA PHE A 38 0.98 8.69 0.35
C PHE A 38 0.92 8.74 -1.19
N SER A 39 0.16 7.88 -1.86
CA SER A 39 0.00 7.94 -3.32
C SER A 39 -0.86 9.13 -3.77
N SER A 40 -0.56 9.69 -4.94
CA SER A 40 -1.42 10.70 -5.58
C SER A 40 -2.80 10.16 -5.97
N ALA A 41 -2.91 8.86 -6.24
CA ALA A 41 -4.17 8.20 -6.51
C ALA A 41 -5.06 8.18 -5.27
N PHE A 42 -4.50 7.85 -4.10
CA PHE A 42 -5.22 7.85 -2.83
C PHE A 42 -5.64 9.26 -2.43
N ARG A 43 -4.75 10.27 -2.51
CA ARG A 43 -5.11 11.67 -2.20
C ARG A 43 -6.28 12.18 -3.04
N ARG A 44 -6.27 11.94 -4.36
CA ARG A 44 -7.37 12.33 -5.26
C ARG A 44 -8.71 11.69 -4.92
N MET A 45 -8.75 10.66 -4.06
CA MET A 45 -10.04 10.12 -3.61
C MET A 45 -10.80 11.11 -2.74
N GLN A 46 -10.12 12.07 -2.08
CA GLN A 46 -10.80 13.13 -1.33
C GLN A 46 -11.69 14.01 -2.24
N ASP A 47 -11.27 14.18 -3.50
CA ASP A 47 -11.98 14.99 -4.50
C ASP A 47 -13.00 14.16 -5.29
N LYS A 48 -13.16 12.86 -4.95
CA LYS A 48 -14.13 11.96 -5.57
C LYS A 48 -15.34 11.81 -4.67
N THR A 49 -16.50 11.97 -5.27
CA THR A 49 -17.78 11.76 -4.63
C THR A 49 -18.07 10.28 -4.45
N GLN A 50 -18.68 9.93 -3.33
CA GLN A 50 -19.38 8.66 -3.18
C GLN A 50 -20.86 8.97 -3.04
N VAL A 51 -21.64 8.68 -4.08
CA VAL A 51 -23.10 8.88 -4.16
C VAL A 51 -23.54 10.36 -4.25
N PHE A 52 -23.03 11.25 -3.40
CA PHE A 52 -23.42 12.66 -3.36
C PHE A 52 -22.29 13.60 -3.81
N PRO A 53 -22.61 14.72 -4.50
CA PRO A 53 -21.64 15.75 -4.86
C PRO A 53 -20.78 16.20 -3.67
N VAL A 54 -19.50 16.50 -3.90
CA VAL A 54 -18.63 17.06 -2.86
C VAL A 54 -19.16 18.47 -2.58
N PRO A 55 -19.56 18.79 -1.34
CA PRO A 55 -19.98 20.15 -1.00
C PRO A 55 -18.82 21.13 -1.25
N GLU A 56 -19.12 22.34 -1.72
CA GLU A 56 -18.09 23.39 -1.90
C GLU A 56 -17.56 23.94 -0.57
N SER A 57 -18.20 23.58 0.54
CA SER A 57 -17.83 23.96 1.91
C SER A 57 -17.76 22.71 2.80
N ASP A 58 -16.70 22.60 3.61
CA ASP A 58 -16.62 21.63 4.71
C ASP A 58 -17.84 21.75 5.66
#